data_AF-A0A0F5IUY7-F1
#
_entry.id   AF-A0A0F5IUY7-F1
#
_cell.length_a   1.000
_cell.length_b   1.000
_cell.length_c   1.000
_cell.angle_alpha   90.00
_cell.angle_beta   90.00
_cell.angle_gamma   90.00
#
_symmetry.space_group_name_H-M   'P 1'
#
loop_
_entity.id
_entity.type
_entity.pdbx_description
1 polymer ?
#
loop_
_entity_poly.entity_id
_entity_poly.type
_entity_poly.pdbx_seq_one_letter_code
_entity_poly.pdbx_strand_id
1 'polypeptide(L)' 'METPKYKTIISVLNASSEGFEEYLKMSERISLFVATDGASEPEGMMEEEYIAQFAILQEKLYKEALEKKNNLSC' A
#
# COMPACT_ATOMS: atom_id res chain seq x y z
N MET A 1 -7.29 2.59 -5.13
CA MET A 1 -7.84 1.69 -4.09
C MET A 1 -7.82 2.43 -2.75
N GLU A 2 -8.97 2.79 -2.18
CA GLU A 2 -9.04 3.67 -1.00
C GLU A 2 -9.43 2.94 0.29
N THR A 3 -8.62 1.97 0.71
CA THR A 3 -8.91 1.23 1.95
C THR A 3 -8.65 2.10 3.18
N PRO A 4 -9.30 1.82 4.33
CA PRO A 4 -9.00 2.51 5.60
C PRO A 4 -7.52 2.42 5.99
N LYS A 5 -6.86 1.27 5.75
CA LYS A 5 -5.42 1.09 5.97
C LYS A 5 -4.60 2.02 5.08
N TYR A 6 -4.89 2.06 3.77
CA TYR A 6 -4.22 2.95 2.83
C TYR A 6 -4.32 4.42 3.27
N LYS A 7 -5.53 4.90 3.57
CA LYS A 7 -5.77 6.28 4.04
C LYS A 7 -4.98 6.62 5.30
N THR A 8 -4.87 5.68 6.23
CA THR A 8 -4.10 5.87 7.46
C THR A 8 -2.60 5.95 7.18
N ILE A 9 -2.08 5.06 6.32
CA ILE A 9 -0.67 5.06 5.93
C ILE A 9 -0.28 6.38 5.26
N ILE A 10 -1.02 6.82 4.23
CA ILE A 10 -0.66 8.02 3.46
C ILE A 10 -0.86 9.34 4.22
N SER A 11 -1.69 9.35 5.27
CA SER A 11 -1.92 10.56 6.07
C SER A 11 -0.89 10.76 7.18
N VAL A 12 -0.12 9.72 7.52
CA VAL A 12 0.83 9.75 8.65
C VAL A 12 2.28 9.55 8.19
N LEU A 13 2.51 8.62 7.26
CA LEU A 13 3.83 8.31 6.75
C LEU A 13 4.19 9.17 5.55
N ASN A 14 5.48 9.22 5.22
CA ASN A 14 6.01 9.98 4.09
C ASN A 14 7.23 9.24 3.49
N ALA A 15 7.88 9.83 2.49
CA ALA A 15 9.00 9.20 1.77
C ALA A 15 10.21 8.81 2.66
N SER A 16 10.35 9.37 3.86
CA SER A 16 11.40 8.96 4.80
C SER A 16 11.06 7.68 5.57
N SER A 17 9.83 7.18 5.50
CA SER A 17 9.45 5.88 6.08
C SER A 17 9.91 4.74 5.19
N GLU A 18 10.64 3.79 5.78
CA GLU A 18 11.15 2.62 5.07
C GLU A 18 10.01 1.83 4.40
N GLY A 19 10.12 1.59 3.10
CA GLY A 19 9.11 0.86 2.32
C GLY A 19 7.88 1.68 1.91
N PHE A 20 7.77 2.97 2.28
CA PHE A 20 6.62 3.80 1.90
C PHE A 20 6.55 4.06 0.38
N GLU A 21 7.67 4.38 -0.27
CA GLU A 21 7.69 4.60 -1.72
C GLU A 21 7.36 3.33 -2.51
N GLU A 22 7.86 2.18 -2.05
CA GLU A 22 7.54 0.88 -2.63
C GLU A 22 6.05 0.59 -2.48
N TYR A 23 5.48 0.83 -1.31
CA TYR A 23 4.05 0.67 -1.06
C TYR A 23 3.18 1.52 -1.98
N LEU A 24 3.56 2.78 -2.23
CA LEU A 24 2.85 3.64 -3.18
C LEU A 24 2.90 3.07 -4.60
N LYS A 25 4.07 2.68 -5.09
CA LYS A 25 4.23 2.07 -6.42
C LYS A 25 3.40 0.80 -6.55
N MET A 26 3.41 -0.05 -5.53
CA MET A 26 2.59 -1.27 -5.53
C MET A 26 1.10 -0.97 -5.50
N SER A 27 0.67 -0.01 -4.69
CA SER A 27 -0.72 0.42 -4.61
C SER A 27 -1.22 1.03 -5.92
N GLU A 28 -0.37 1.73 -6.66
CA GLU A 28 -0.69 2.29 -7.97
C GLU A 28 -0.89 1.18 -9.01
N ARG A 29 0.04 0.21 -9.11
CA ARG A 29 -0.09 -0.94 -10.01
C ARG A 29 -1.37 -1.74 -9.72
N ILE A 30 -1.64 -2.04 -8.45
CA ILE A 30 -2.86 -2.74 -8.02
C ILE A 30 -4.12 -1.92 -8.37
N SER A 31 -4.08 -0.60 -8.18
CA SER A 31 -5.22 0.26 -8.54
C SER A 31 -5.46 0.27 -10.04
N LEU A 32 -4.40 0.26 -10.85
CA LEU A 32 -4.48 0.17 -12.30
C LEU A 32 -5.03 -1.19 -12.75
N PHE A 33 -4.57 -2.29 -12.15
CA PHE A 33 -5.11 -3.63 -12.39
C PHE A 33 -6.62 -3.69 -12.17
N VAL A 34 -7.10 -3.20 -11.03
CA VAL A 34 -8.54 -3.15 -10.75
C VAL A 34 -9.29 -2.22 -11.70
N ALA A 35 -8.73 -1.04 -12.01
CA ALA A 35 -9.38 -0.07 -12.89
C ALA A 35 -9.48 -0.54 -14.35
N THR A 36 -8.59 -1.44 -14.77
CA THR A 36 -8.53 -1.97 -16.13
C THR A 36 -9.14 -3.37 -16.25
N ASP A 37 -9.79 -3.88 -15.20
CA ASP A 37 -10.32 -5.25 -15.12
C ASP A 37 -9.27 -6.29 -15.53
N GLY A 38 -8.04 -6.09 -15.04
CA GLY A 38 -6.88 -6.93 -15.32
C GLY A 38 -6.09 -6.59 -16.58
N ALA A 39 -6.62 -5.77 -17.50
CA ALA A 39 -5.97 -5.52 -18.80
C ALA A 39 -4.61 -4.81 -18.71
N SER A 40 -4.23 -4.24 -17.55
CA SER A 40 -2.90 -3.68 -17.33
C SER A 40 -1.79 -4.70 -17.08
N GLU A 41 -2.13 -5.97 -16.85
CA GLU A 41 -1.16 -7.03 -16.55
C GLU A 41 -1.05 -8.04 -17.69
N PRO A 42 0.14 -8.62 -17.93
CA PRO A 42 0.29 -9.74 -18.84
C PRO A 42 -0.62 -10.88 -18.37
N GLU A 43 -1.44 -11.42 -19.27
CA GLU A 43 -2.42 -12.50 -18.99
C GLU A 43 -3.67 -12.08 -18.21
N GLY A 44 -3.86 -10.79 -17.91
CA GLY A 44 -5.04 -10.32 -17.18
C GLY A 44 -5.03 -10.70 -15.69
N MET A 45 -3.88 -11.17 -15.18
CA MET A 45 -3.72 -11.67 -13.82
C MET A 45 -2.51 -11.01 -13.17
N MET A 46 -2.64 -10.67 -11.89
CA MET A 46 -1.53 -10.20 -11.08
C MET A 46 -0.87 -11.39 -10.38
N GLU A 47 0.46 -11.40 -10.37
CA GLU A 47 1.25 -12.44 -9.69
C GLU A 47 0.87 -12.55 -8.21
N GLU A 48 0.60 -13.77 -7.73
CA GLU A 48 0.21 -14.01 -6.34
C GLU A 48 1.27 -13.53 -5.34
N GLU A 49 2.56 -13.71 -5.69
CA GLU A 49 3.70 -13.24 -4.90
C GLU A 49 3.67 -11.72 -4.72
N TYR A 50 3.27 -10.98 -5.75
CA TYR A 50 3.14 -9.53 -5.70
C TYR A 50 2.04 -9.09 -4.74
N ILE A 51 0.89 -9.76 -4.78
CA ILE A 51 -0.23 -9.50 -3.86
C ILE A 51 0.18 -9.84 -2.42
N ALA A 52 0.88 -10.95 -2.21
CA ALA A 52 1.37 -11.36 -0.89
C ALA A 52 2.37 -10.33 -0.32
N GLN A 53 3.33 -9.89 -1.13
CA GLN A 53 4.29 -8.84 -0.76
C GLN A 53 3.58 -7.53 -0.41
N PHE A 54 2.60 -7.11 -1.20
CA PHE A 54 1.80 -5.92 -0.93
C PHE A 54 1.06 -6.01 0.40
N ALA A 55 0.44 -7.17 0.69
CA ALA A 55 -0.29 -7.38 1.95
C ALA A 55 0.62 -7.28 3.17
N ILE A 56 1.80 -7.91 3.11
CA ILE A 56 2.81 -7.86 4.19
C ILE A 56 3.27 -6.42 4.40
N LEU A 57 3.61 -5.71 3.32
CA LEU A 57 4.09 -4.33 3.39
C LEU A 57 3.01 -3.38 3.91
N GLN A 58 1.76 -3.54 3.47
CA GLN A 58 0.63 -2.75 3.96
C GLN A 58 0.44 -2.93 5.47
N GLU A 59 0.58 -4.16 5.99
CA GLU A 59 0.42 -4.41 7.41
C GLU A 59 1.57 -3.80 8.24
N LYS A 60 2.82 -3.92 7.77
CA LYS A 60 3.98 -3.29 8.40
C LYS A 60 3.80 -1.77 8.51
N LEU A 61 3.50 -1.12 7.40
CA LEU A 61 3.34 0.34 7.35
C LEU A 61 2.11 0.82 8.13
N TYR A 62 1.01 0.06 8.13
CA TYR A 62 -0.16 0.42 8.91
C TYR A 62 0.15 0.42 10.42
N LYS A 63 0.91 -0.56 10.92
CA LYS A 63 1.36 -0.59 12.32
C LYS A 63 2.24 0.62 12.64
N GLU A 64 3.23 0.94 11.80
CA GLU A 64 4.08 2.12 11.98
C GLU A 64 3.27 3.43 11.99
N ALA A 65 2.29 3.55 11.08
CA ALA A 65 1.41 4.71 11.01
C ALA A 65 0.58 4.90 12.29
N LEU A 66 0.06 3.81 12.86
CA LEU A 66 -0.68 3.86 14.13
C LEU A 66 0.24 4.29 15.30
N GLU A 67 1.46 3.78 15.36
CA GLU A 67 2.44 4.15 16.40
C GLU A 67 2.82 5.64 16.31
N LYS A 68 3.13 6.14 15.10
CA LYS A 68 3.42 7.56 14.88
C LYS A 68 2.24 8.45 15.23
N LYS A 69 1.02 8.06 14.85
CA LYS A 69 -0.20 8.83 15.16
C LYS A 69 -0.42 8.96 16.66
N ASN A 70 -0.18 7.88 17.42
CA ASN A 70 -0.28 7.91 18.88
C ASN A 70 0.78 8.83 19.50
N ASN A 71 2.01 8.81 18.99
CA ASN A 71 3.10 9.65 19.48
C ASN A 71 2.90 11.15 19.17
N LEU A 72 2.23 11.48 18.07
CA LEU A 72 1.87 12.87 17.70
C LEU A 72 0.66 13.41 18.49
N SER A 73 -0.08 12.54 19.18
CA SER A 73 -1.27 12.91 19.96
C SER A 73 -0.96 13.13 21.45
N CYS A 74 0.32 13.08 21.84
CA CYS A 74 0.84 13.44 23.17
C CYS A 74 1.47 14.84 23.14
#